data_AF-A0A934B7G0-F1
#
_entry.id   AF-A0A934B7G0-F1
#
_cell.length_a   1.000
_cell.length_b   1.000
_cell.length_c   1.000
_cell.angle_alpha   90.00
_cell.angle_beta   90.00
_cell.angle_gamma   90.00
#
_symmetry.space_group_name_H-M   'P 1'
#
loop_
_entity.id
_entity.type
_entity.pdbx_description
1 polymer ?
#
loop_
_entity_poly.entity_id
_entity_poly.type
_entity_poly.pdbx_seq_one_letter_code
_entity_poly.pdbx_strand_id
1 'polypeptide(L)'
;MKIVAIKRKLFRMFILLIVSLVSHIFLQANAVALDKETHYLLNQKIVVGTNLDNYLKVNLGVTNGIKEEFDVKTVLEWVKEGGKKEDEPIYLRSVNHFHDPLATSLSDAGFSGFWFTDFLSGSSSIQWSQYPLGAQTMQVLGSGNYSWYDVRDYYYKALTSVNNLDRGNNYAETFRWLGQLMHLVEDMSVPEHARDDGHYADERSEII
;
A
#
# COMPACT_ATOMS: atom_id res chain seq x y z
N MET A 1 -49.22 38.11 10.15
CA MET A 1 -47.87 38.43 9.64
C MET A 1 -46.76 37.49 10.15
N LYS A 2 -46.67 37.19 11.46
CA LYS A 2 -45.58 36.35 12.03
C LYS A 2 -45.52 34.90 11.50
N ILE A 3 -46.67 34.24 11.29
CA ILE A 3 -46.72 32.83 10.82
C ILE A 3 -46.17 32.69 9.39
N VAL A 4 -46.47 33.63 8.50
CA VAL A 4 -45.97 33.63 7.12
C VAL A 4 -44.44 33.81 7.10
N ALA A 5 -43.90 34.66 7.98
CA ALA A 5 -42.46 34.85 8.11
C ALA A 5 -41.74 33.59 8.64
N ILE A 6 -42.36 32.88 9.59
CA ILE A 6 -41.84 31.61 10.14
C ILE A 6 -41.83 30.52 9.05
N LYS A 7 -42.92 30.34 8.31
CA LYS A 7 -42.99 29.37 7.20
C LYS A 7 -41.95 29.64 6.12
N ARG A 8 -41.71 30.92 5.78
CA ARG A 8 -40.65 31.32 4.83
C ARG A 8 -39.24 31.00 5.34
N LYS A 9 -38.97 31.18 6.64
CA LYS A 9 -37.68 30.79 7.25
C LYS A 9 -37.46 29.27 7.21
N LEU A 10 -38.48 28.50 7.61
CA LEU A 10 -38.41 27.03 7.60
C LEU A 10 -38.20 26.47 6.18
N PHE A 11 -38.90 27.02 5.20
CA PHE A 11 -38.73 26.62 3.79
C PHE A 11 -37.31 26.91 3.28
N ARG A 12 -36.73 28.07 3.63
CA ARG A 12 -35.33 28.39 3.29
C ARG A 12 -34.33 27.45 3.96
N MET A 13 -34.54 27.13 5.24
CA MET A 13 -33.69 26.17 5.96
C MET A 13 -33.76 24.77 5.33
N PHE A 14 -34.96 24.33 4.93
CA PHE A 14 -35.14 23.05 4.23
C PHE A 14 -34.42 23.00 2.89
N ILE A 15 -34.52 24.07 2.08
CA ILE A 15 -33.76 24.18 0.82
C ILE A 15 -32.25 24.14 1.09
N LEU A 16 -31.76 24.88 2.08
CA LEU A 16 -30.33 24.87 2.42
C LEU A 16 -29.86 23.49 2.89
N LEU A 17 -30.69 22.74 3.62
CA LEU A 17 -30.39 21.38 4.04
C LEU A 17 -30.31 20.43 2.84
N ILE A 18 -31.25 20.50 1.90
CA ILE A 18 -31.22 19.72 0.65
C ILE A 18 -29.98 20.07 -0.18
N VAL A 19 -29.70 21.37 -0.37
CA VAL A 19 -28.53 21.82 -1.13
C VAL A 19 -27.24 21.32 -0.48
N SER A 20 -27.15 21.35 0.86
CA SER A 20 -26.02 20.79 1.60
C SER A 20 -25.88 19.28 1.37
N LEU A 21 -26.98 18.52 1.48
CA LEU A 21 -26.97 17.07 1.27
C LEU A 21 -26.55 16.71 -0.16
N VAL A 22 -27.12 17.42 -1.14
CA VAL A 22 -26.81 17.29 -2.56
C VAL A 22 -25.35 17.65 -2.82
N SER A 23 -24.84 18.74 -2.25
CA SER A 23 -23.43 19.10 -2.39
C SER A 23 -22.49 18.06 -1.77
N HIS A 24 -22.86 17.41 -0.67
CA HIS A 24 -22.06 16.33 -0.09
C HIS A 24 -22.00 15.09 -0.99
N ILE A 25 -23.06 14.83 -1.77
CA ILE A 25 -23.09 13.73 -2.76
C ILE A 25 -22.23 14.07 -3.98
N PHE A 26 -22.26 15.32 -4.45
CA PHE A 26 -21.57 15.74 -5.67
C PHE A 26 -20.15 16.31 -5.48
N LEU A 27 -19.72 16.58 -4.25
CA LEU A 27 -18.37 17.07 -3.92
C LEU A 27 -17.44 15.98 -3.38
N GLN A 28 -17.86 14.70 -3.41
CA GLN A 28 -16.90 13.62 -3.21
C GLN A 28 -16.02 13.58 -4.47
N ALA A 29 -14.85 14.20 -4.38
CA ALA A 29 -13.79 13.87 -5.31
C ALA A 29 -13.50 12.38 -5.10
N ASN A 30 -13.77 11.57 -6.12
CA ASN A 30 -13.26 10.21 -6.16
C ASN A 30 -11.74 10.34 -6.17
N ALA A 31 -11.11 10.22 -4.99
CA ALA A 31 -9.74 9.78 -4.95
C ALA A 31 -9.84 8.28 -5.23
N VAL A 32 -9.19 7.86 -6.30
CA VAL A 32 -9.10 6.46 -6.66
C VAL A 32 -7.78 5.98 -6.07
N ALA A 33 -7.74 4.74 -5.60
CA ALA A 33 -6.50 4.12 -5.21
C ALA A 33 -5.45 4.19 -6.32
N LEU A 34 -4.19 4.17 -5.92
CA LEU A 34 -3.09 4.11 -6.87
C LEU A 34 -3.17 2.76 -7.56
N ASP A 35 -3.05 2.76 -8.89
CA ASP A 35 -2.99 1.51 -9.64
C ASP A 35 -1.61 0.86 -9.49
N LYS A 36 -1.52 -0.43 -9.83
CA LYS A 36 -0.29 -1.22 -9.78
C LYS A 36 0.90 -0.58 -10.50
N GLU A 37 0.68 0.04 -11.66
CA GLU A 37 1.71 0.73 -12.43
C GLU A 37 2.12 2.04 -11.75
N THR A 38 1.18 2.72 -11.09
CA THR A 38 1.49 3.91 -10.29
C THR A 38 2.47 3.57 -9.16
N HIS A 39 2.26 2.47 -8.41
CA HIS A 39 3.22 2.00 -7.40
C HIS A 39 4.59 1.63 -7.99
N TYR A 40 4.59 0.93 -9.13
CA TYR A 40 5.81 0.59 -9.85
C TYR A 40 6.64 1.84 -10.20
N LEU A 41 5.99 2.90 -10.69
CA LEU A 41 6.63 4.17 -11.05
C LEU A 41 7.00 5.04 -9.83
N LEU A 42 6.21 5.02 -8.76
CA LEU A 42 6.55 5.72 -7.51
C LEU A 42 7.81 5.11 -6.86
N ASN A 43 7.88 3.78 -6.79
CA ASN A 43 9.08 3.07 -6.34
C ASN A 43 10.30 3.45 -7.16
N GLN A 44 10.19 3.52 -8.49
CA GLN A 44 11.27 4.02 -9.36
C GLN A 44 11.70 5.43 -8.96
N LYS A 45 10.74 6.34 -8.81
CA LYS A 45 11.02 7.75 -8.50
C LYS A 45 11.70 7.90 -7.14
N ILE A 46 11.30 7.12 -6.14
CA ILE A 46 11.92 7.12 -4.81
C ILE A 46 13.35 6.56 -4.89
N VAL A 47 13.56 5.41 -5.54
CA VAL A 47 14.91 4.83 -5.66
C VAL A 47 15.88 5.77 -6.38
N VAL A 48 15.44 6.41 -7.48
CA VAL A 48 16.27 7.37 -8.23
C VAL A 48 16.47 8.68 -7.46
N GLY A 49 15.49 9.10 -6.67
CA GLY A 49 15.54 10.33 -5.88
C GLY A 49 16.27 10.22 -4.55
N THR A 50 16.66 9.00 -4.13
CA THR A 50 17.35 8.74 -2.86
C THR A 50 18.82 8.39 -3.06
N ASN A 51 19.56 8.28 -1.96
CA ASN A 51 20.98 7.92 -1.97
C ASN A 51 21.21 6.40 -2.09
N LEU A 52 20.21 5.60 -2.48
CA LEU A 52 20.31 4.14 -2.48
C LEU A 52 21.44 3.65 -3.40
N ASP A 53 21.54 4.18 -4.62
CA ASP A 53 22.60 3.79 -5.58
C ASP A 53 24.01 3.95 -5.00
N ASN A 54 24.28 5.10 -4.41
CA ASN A 54 25.58 5.37 -3.81
C ASN A 54 25.77 4.59 -2.49
N TYR A 55 24.71 4.37 -1.70
CA TYR A 55 24.79 3.54 -0.51
C TYR A 55 25.22 2.11 -0.85
N LEU A 56 24.61 1.50 -1.87
CA LEU A 56 24.92 0.16 -2.36
C LEU A 56 26.39 0.05 -2.80
N LYS A 57 26.87 1.03 -3.58
CA LYS A 57 28.25 1.08 -4.09
C LYS A 57 29.27 1.23 -2.96
N VAL A 58 29.05 2.18 -2.07
CA VAL A 58 30.05 2.59 -1.07
C VAL A 58 30.05 1.70 0.15
N ASN A 59 28.89 1.25 0.61
CA ASN A 59 28.77 0.53 1.89
C ASN A 59 28.63 -0.98 1.72
N LEU A 60 28.03 -1.44 0.61
CA LEU A 60 27.75 -2.87 0.40
C LEU A 60 28.64 -3.52 -0.68
N GLY A 61 29.50 -2.74 -1.34
CA GLY A 61 30.37 -3.24 -2.41
C GLY A 61 29.61 -3.67 -3.68
N VAL A 62 28.36 -3.25 -3.83
CA VAL A 62 27.50 -3.52 -4.98
C VAL A 62 27.88 -2.53 -6.08
N THR A 63 28.88 -2.90 -6.89
CA THR A 63 29.61 -1.98 -7.77
C THR A 63 28.74 -1.26 -8.79
N ASN A 64 27.70 -1.91 -9.30
CA ASN A 64 26.76 -1.31 -10.25
C ASN A 64 25.58 -0.59 -9.57
N GLY A 65 25.54 -0.54 -8.23
CA GLY A 65 24.50 0.13 -7.43
C GLY A 65 23.10 -0.33 -7.79
N ILE A 66 22.21 0.61 -8.12
CA ILE A 66 20.82 0.26 -8.49
C ILE A 66 20.71 -0.51 -9.81
N LYS A 67 21.79 -0.56 -10.60
CA LYS A 67 21.88 -1.33 -11.85
C LYS A 67 22.52 -2.70 -11.67
N GLU A 68 22.95 -3.08 -10.46
CA GLU A 68 23.46 -4.43 -10.20
C GLU A 68 22.34 -5.45 -10.40
N GLU A 69 22.67 -6.56 -11.06
CA GLU A 69 21.73 -7.64 -11.28
C GLU A 69 21.84 -8.70 -10.19
N PHE A 70 20.68 -9.05 -9.63
CA PHE A 70 20.49 -10.18 -8.73
C PHE A 70 19.32 -10.99 -9.26
N ASP A 71 19.48 -12.31 -9.40
CA ASP A 71 18.43 -13.20 -9.94
C ASP A 71 17.69 -12.60 -11.16
N VAL A 72 18.44 -12.36 -12.24
CA VAL A 72 17.96 -11.88 -13.56
C VAL A 72 17.38 -10.46 -13.66
N LYS A 73 17.27 -9.70 -12.56
CA LYS A 73 16.81 -8.29 -12.61
C LYS A 73 17.75 -7.35 -11.86
N THR A 74 17.73 -6.09 -12.27
CA THR A 74 18.46 -5.06 -11.53
C THR A 74 17.82 -4.78 -10.17
N VAL A 75 18.59 -4.25 -9.22
CA VAL A 75 18.07 -3.76 -7.95
C VAL A 75 16.89 -2.81 -8.14
N LEU A 76 17.01 -1.84 -9.06
CA LEU A 76 15.93 -0.91 -9.38
C LEU A 76 14.66 -1.65 -9.81
N GLU A 77 14.81 -2.63 -10.70
CA GLU A 77 13.66 -3.37 -11.23
C GLU A 77 13.00 -4.24 -10.16
N TRP A 78 13.78 -4.85 -9.25
CA TRP A 78 13.21 -5.57 -8.13
C TRP A 78 12.36 -4.69 -7.21
N VAL A 79 12.86 -3.51 -6.85
CA VAL A 79 12.08 -2.58 -6.01
C VAL A 79 10.80 -2.15 -6.72
N LYS A 80 10.86 -1.86 -8.02
CA LYS A 80 9.67 -1.50 -8.82
C LYS A 80 8.65 -2.64 -8.87
N GLU A 81 9.08 -3.85 -9.18
CA GLU A 81 8.24 -5.05 -9.19
C GLU A 81 7.60 -5.31 -7.81
N GLY A 82 8.34 -5.05 -6.74
CA GLY A 82 7.80 -5.07 -5.38
C GLY A 82 6.58 -4.17 -5.22
N GLY A 83 6.63 -2.93 -5.71
CA GLY A 83 5.52 -1.99 -5.62
C GLY A 83 4.23 -2.51 -6.25
N LYS A 84 4.35 -3.24 -7.36
CA LYS A 84 3.22 -3.89 -8.04
C LYS A 84 2.73 -5.16 -7.36
N LYS A 85 3.63 -5.91 -6.73
CA LYS A 85 3.34 -7.26 -6.22
C LYS A 85 2.60 -7.26 -4.89
N GLU A 86 2.58 -6.15 -4.14
CA GLU A 86 1.83 -6.08 -2.88
C GLU A 86 0.32 -6.20 -3.10
N ASP A 87 -0.20 -5.74 -4.25
CA ASP A 87 -1.60 -5.94 -4.66
C ASP A 87 -1.96 -7.39 -5.02
N GLU A 88 -0.99 -8.32 -5.03
CA GLU A 88 -1.18 -9.70 -5.48
C GLU A 88 -0.85 -10.74 -4.40
N PRO A 89 -1.72 -11.73 -4.16
CA PRO A 89 -3.05 -11.90 -4.75
C PRO A 89 -4.09 -10.94 -4.14
N ILE A 90 -5.00 -10.47 -5.01
CA ILE A 90 -6.13 -9.61 -4.63
C ILE A 90 -6.99 -10.31 -3.57
N TYR A 91 -7.50 -9.54 -2.62
CA TYR A 91 -8.28 -9.97 -1.45
C TYR A 91 -7.53 -10.80 -0.40
N LEU A 92 -6.24 -11.11 -0.62
CA LEU A 92 -5.38 -11.72 0.39
C LEU A 92 -4.41 -10.68 0.97
N ARG A 93 -3.71 -9.95 0.10
CA ARG A 93 -2.80 -8.89 0.52
C ARG A 93 -3.52 -7.55 0.60
N SER A 94 -4.29 -7.20 -0.43
CA SER A 94 -4.98 -5.90 -0.57
C SER A 94 -5.86 -5.50 0.61
N VAL A 95 -6.46 -6.45 1.32
CA VAL A 95 -7.26 -6.17 2.53
C VAL A 95 -6.42 -5.59 3.68
N ASN A 96 -5.10 -5.78 3.65
CA ASN A 96 -4.17 -5.27 4.66
C ASN A 96 -3.53 -3.93 4.27
N HIS A 97 -4.02 -3.26 3.21
CA HIS A 97 -3.46 -1.99 2.74
C HIS A 97 -4.06 -0.77 3.45
N PHE A 98 -5.03 -1.00 4.33
CA PHE A 98 -5.78 0.04 5.01
C PHE A 98 -5.14 0.40 6.36
N HIS A 99 -5.17 1.68 6.70
CA HIS A 99 -4.82 2.15 8.03
C HIS A 99 -5.63 3.40 8.40
N ASP A 100 -6.63 3.28 9.27
CA ASP A 100 -7.32 4.43 9.85
C ASP A 100 -6.46 5.07 10.96
N PRO A 101 -5.90 6.27 10.73
CA PRO A 101 -5.07 6.95 11.73
C PRO A 101 -5.88 7.52 12.90
N LEU A 102 -7.22 7.54 12.82
CA LEU A 102 -8.12 8.01 13.87
C LEU A 102 -8.64 6.87 14.76
N ALA A 103 -8.36 5.61 14.40
CA ALA A 103 -8.75 4.45 15.18
C ALA A 103 -8.15 4.51 16.60
N THR A 104 -8.94 4.12 17.60
CA THR A 104 -8.52 4.15 19.01
C THR A 104 -7.59 3.00 19.40
N SER A 105 -7.43 2.00 18.52
CA SER A 105 -6.56 0.86 18.72
C SER A 105 -5.96 0.42 17.37
N LEU A 106 -4.77 -0.19 17.40
CA LEU A 106 -4.14 -0.70 16.18
C LEU A 106 -4.92 -1.87 15.55
N SER A 107 -5.61 -2.68 16.38
CA SER A 107 -6.42 -3.81 15.91
C SER A 107 -7.67 -3.36 15.15
N ASP A 108 -8.16 -2.16 15.43
CA ASP A 108 -9.35 -1.59 14.76
C ASP A 108 -8.97 -0.63 13.63
N ALA A 109 -7.67 -0.42 13.39
CA ALA A 109 -7.18 0.51 12.38
C ALA A 109 -7.09 -0.10 10.97
N GLY A 110 -7.43 -1.38 10.79
CA GLY A 110 -7.36 -2.06 9.50
C GLY A 110 -8.64 -1.94 8.68
N PHE A 111 -8.72 -2.74 7.61
CA PHE A 111 -9.93 -2.83 6.81
C PHE A 111 -11.02 -3.55 7.61
N SER A 112 -12.16 -2.89 7.86
CA SER A 112 -13.22 -3.46 8.71
C SER A 112 -13.99 -4.59 8.03
N GLY A 113 -13.80 -4.78 6.73
CA GLY A 113 -14.45 -5.81 5.93
C GLY A 113 -15.66 -5.29 5.16
N PHE A 114 -16.27 -6.17 4.38
CA PHE A 114 -17.35 -5.78 3.47
C PHE A 114 -18.73 -5.82 4.12
N TRP A 115 -19.62 -4.98 3.59
CA TRP A 115 -21.05 -4.98 3.92
C TRP A 115 -21.36 -4.78 5.40
N PHE A 116 -20.52 -4.02 6.10
CA PHE A 116 -20.60 -3.80 7.55
C PHE A 116 -20.42 -5.10 8.36
N THR A 117 -19.65 -6.05 7.83
CA THR A 117 -19.26 -7.32 8.47
C THR A 117 -17.75 -7.50 8.41
N ASP A 118 -17.20 -8.40 9.22
CA ASP A 118 -15.78 -8.77 9.23
C ASP A 118 -15.36 -9.65 8.03
N PHE A 119 -16.25 -9.87 7.07
CA PHE A 119 -15.97 -10.63 5.85
C PHE A 119 -14.88 -9.96 5.03
N LEU A 120 -13.76 -10.69 4.81
CA LEU A 120 -12.54 -10.19 4.18
C LEU A 120 -11.95 -8.94 4.87
N SER A 121 -12.15 -8.79 6.17
CA SER A 121 -11.40 -7.82 6.97
C SER A 121 -9.89 -8.11 6.90
N GLY A 122 -9.10 -7.06 7.10
CA GLY A 122 -7.65 -7.14 7.06
C GLY A 122 -7.03 -6.42 8.25
N SER A 123 -5.80 -6.78 8.56
CA SER A 123 -5.04 -6.06 9.57
C SER A 123 -4.62 -4.70 9.06
N SER A 124 -4.47 -3.74 9.97
CA SER A 124 -3.84 -2.45 9.67
C SER A 124 -2.52 -2.64 8.93
N SER A 125 -2.24 -1.83 7.90
CA SER A 125 -1.00 -1.91 7.12
C SER A 125 0.26 -1.78 7.97
N ILE A 126 0.19 -0.99 9.05
CA ILE A 126 1.26 -0.88 10.06
C ILE A 126 1.48 -2.20 10.80
N GLN A 127 0.40 -2.92 11.12
CA GLN A 127 0.49 -4.21 11.80
C GLN A 127 0.97 -5.28 10.82
N TRP A 128 0.36 -5.35 9.64
CA TRP A 128 0.68 -6.28 8.56
C TRP A 128 2.15 -6.25 8.19
N SER A 129 2.69 -5.05 7.94
CA SER A 129 4.12 -4.85 7.64
C SER A 129 5.06 -5.27 8.78
N GLN A 130 4.56 -5.48 10.00
CA GLN A 130 5.35 -5.85 11.18
C GLN A 130 5.02 -7.24 11.71
N TYR A 131 4.34 -8.08 10.94
CA TYR A 131 4.12 -9.47 11.33
C TYR A 131 5.44 -10.20 11.61
N PRO A 132 5.48 -11.14 12.58
CA PRO A 132 6.68 -11.93 12.83
C PRO A 132 7.18 -12.65 11.56
N LEU A 133 8.46 -13.03 11.57
CA LEU A 133 9.08 -13.80 10.50
C LEU A 133 8.19 -14.99 10.10
N GLY A 134 7.83 -15.08 8.82
CA GLY A 134 7.00 -16.16 8.29
C GLY A 134 5.51 -16.08 8.60
N ALA A 135 5.04 -15.04 9.29
CA ALA A 135 3.66 -14.97 9.78
C ALA A 135 2.68 -14.30 8.81
N GLN A 136 3.15 -13.68 7.72
CA GLN A 136 2.28 -13.21 6.63
C GLN A 136 1.77 -14.36 5.74
N THR A 137 2.08 -15.62 6.09
CA THR A 137 1.86 -16.77 5.21
C THR A 137 0.38 -17.06 4.93
N MET A 138 0.04 -16.98 3.65
CA MET A 138 -0.88 -17.91 2.97
C MET A 138 -0.09 -18.68 1.90
N GLN A 139 0.91 -19.46 2.34
CA GLN A 139 1.93 -20.09 1.48
C GLN A 139 1.34 -20.98 0.38
N VAL A 140 0.14 -21.53 0.61
CA VAL A 140 -0.63 -22.36 -0.35
C VAL A 140 -1.08 -21.56 -1.58
N LEU A 141 -1.18 -20.23 -1.50
CA LEU A 141 -1.63 -19.34 -2.58
C LEU A 141 -0.51 -18.48 -3.17
N GLY A 142 0.76 -18.78 -2.84
CA GLY A 142 1.92 -18.08 -3.41
C GLY A 142 2.12 -16.64 -2.92
N SER A 143 1.45 -16.24 -1.84
CA SER A 143 1.44 -14.86 -1.30
C SER A 143 2.66 -14.47 -0.45
N GLY A 144 3.70 -15.34 -0.35
CA GLY A 144 4.98 -15.10 0.35
C GLY A 144 4.93 -14.55 1.80
N ASN A 145 6.08 -14.16 2.37
CA ASN A 145 6.20 -13.50 3.69
C ASN A 145 6.98 -12.17 3.64
N TYR A 146 6.27 -11.05 3.59
CA TYR A 146 6.78 -9.70 3.28
C TYR A 146 6.75 -8.69 4.40
N SER A 147 6.84 -9.15 5.64
CA SER A 147 7.01 -8.24 6.77
C SER A 147 8.41 -7.62 6.78
N TRP A 148 8.55 -6.52 7.52
CA TRP A 148 9.82 -5.92 7.88
C TRP A 148 10.81 -6.93 8.48
N TYR A 149 10.32 -7.89 9.27
CA TYR A 149 11.17 -8.93 9.84
C TYR A 149 11.69 -9.91 8.78
N ASP A 150 10.85 -10.26 7.80
CA ASP A 150 11.26 -11.10 6.67
C ASP A 150 12.28 -10.38 5.77
N VAL A 151 12.04 -9.11 5.42
CA VAL A 151 12.98 -8.32 4.60
C VAL A 151 14.36 -8.24 5.24
N ARG A 152 14.39 -8.01 6.56
CA ARG A 152 15.66 -7.96 7.31
C ARG A 152 16.37 -9.30 7.39
N ASP A 153 15.63 -10.40 7.46
CA ASP A 153 16.20 -11.75 7.44
C ASP A 153 16.81 -12.07 6.07
N TYR A 154 16.11 -11.76 4.96
CA TYR A 154 16.68 -11.86 3.61
C TYR A 154 17.91 -10.99 3.46
N TYR A 155 17.89 -9.76 3.95
CA TYR A 155 19.04 -8.86 3.88
C TYR A 155 20.24 -9.41 4.67
N TYR A 156 20.00 -9.93 5.88
CA TYR A 156 21.04 -10.58 6.67
C TYR A 156 21.63 -11.81 5.95
N LYS A 157 20.77 -12.66 5.37
CA LYS A 157 21.21 -13.82 4.59
C LYS A 157 21.99 -13.41 3.34
N ALA A 158 21.59 -12.33 2.67
CA ALA A 158 22.34 -11.78 1.53
C ALA A 158 23.76 -11.36 1.94
N LEU A 159 23.89 -10.66 3.07
CA LEU A 159 25.19 -10.20 3.57
C LEU A 159 26.11 -11.34 4.05
N THR A 160 25.53 -12.46 4.50
CA THR A 160 26.28 -13.55 5.14
C THR A 160 26.44 -14.81 4.30
N SER A 161 25.70 -14.94 3.20
CA SER A 161 25.76 -16.11 2.31
C SER A 161 27.12 -16.24 1.65
N VAL A 162 27.74 -17.42 1.81
CA VAL A 162 29.02 -17.74 1.16
C VAL A 162 28.84 -18.07 -0.32
N ASN A 163 27.72 -18.71 -0.67
CA ASN A 163 27.38 -19.06 -2.04
C ASN A 163 26.83 -17.82 -2.78
N ASN A 164 27.37 -17.53 -3.97
CA ASN A 164 26.94 -16.38 -4.77
C ASN A 164 25.50 -16.48 -5.28
N LEU A 165 25.02 -17.69 -5.59
CA LEU A 165 23.63 -17.92 -5.99
C LEU A 165 22.69 -17.60 -4.83
N ASP A 166 22.95 -18.16 -3.64
CA ASP A 166 22.13 -17.88 -2.45
C ASP A 166 22.18 -16.40 -2.08
N ARG A 167 23.37 -15.78 -2.13
CA ARG A 167 23.54 -14.34 -1.93
C ARG A 167 22.69 -13.53 -2.90
N GLY A 168 22.76 -13.85 -4.19
CA GLY A 168 22.00 -13.18 -5.24
C GLY A 168 20.49 -13.32 -5.02
N ASN A 169 20.02 -14.53 -4.73
CA ASN A 169 18.61 -14.78 -4.45
C ASN A 169 18.14 -13.98 -3.23
N ASN A 170 18.91 -13.97 -2.14
CA ASN A 170 18.54 -13.21 -0.94
C ASN A 170 18.55 -11.69 -1.17
N TYR A 171 19.43 -11.17 -2.02
CA TYR A 171 19.38 -9.75 -2.43
C TYR A 171 18.18 -9.44 -3.31
N ALA A 172 17.93 -10.28 -4.33
CA ALA A 172 16.77 -10.16 -5.21
C ALA A 172 15.48 -10.12 -4.41
N GLU A 173 15.35 -11.04 -3.46
CA GLU A 173 14.28 -11.02 -2.48
C GLU A 173 14.32 -9.67 -1.74
N THR A 174 15.36 -9.35 -0.96
CA THR A 174 15.44 -8.11 -0.17
C THR A 174 14.91 -6.87 -0.89
N PHE A 175 15.32 -6.65 -2.14
CA PHE A 175 14.90 -5.48 -2.93
C PHE A 175 13.45 -5.56 -3.41
N ARG A 176 12.97 -6.74 -3.79
CA ARG A 176 11.56 -6.94 -4.09
C ARG A 176 10.67 -6.65 -2.89
N TRP A 177 10.99 -7.21 -1.71
CA TRP A 177 10.17 -7.00 -0.51
C TRP A 177 10.27 -5.57 0.02
N LEU A 178 11.41 -4.89 -0.15
CA LEU A 178 11.52 -3.46 0.13
C LEU A 178 10.50 -2.67 -0.69
N GLY A 179 10.32 -3.01 -1.96
CA GLY A 179 9.29 -2.39 -2.81
C GLY A 179 7.86 -2.64 -2.32
N GLN A 180 7.58 -3.81 -1.76
CA GLN A 180 6.27 -4.13 -1.18
C GLN A 180 6.00 -3.37 0.13
N LEU A 181 7.03 -3.16 0.95
CA LEU A 181 6.90 -2.29 2.12
C LEU A 181 6.68 -0.82 1.73
N MET A 182 7.31 -0.36 0.66
CA MET A 182 7.09 0.98 0.12
C MET A 182 5.64 1.16 -0.35
N HIS A 183 5.07 0.17 -1.05
CA HIS A 183 3.66 0.17 -1.45
C HIS A 183 2.72 0.43 -0.26
N LEU A 184 2.89 -0.26 0.86
CA LEU A 184 2.05 -0.06 2.05
C LEU A 184 2.17 1.36 2.62
N VAL A 185 3.34 2.00 2.50
CA VAL A 185 3.54 3.40 2.90
C VAL A 185 2.85 4.35 1.92
N GLU A 186 2.89 4.05 0.63
CA GLU A 186 2.23 4.82 -0.41
C GLU A 186 0.70 4.78 -0.24
N ASP A 187 0.11 3.62 0.04
CA ASP A 187 -1.33 3.46 0.26
C ASP A 187 -1.82 4.22 1.50
N MET A 188 -1.01 4.35 2.54
CA MET A 188 -1.37 5.21 3.68
C MET A 188 -1.48 6.71 3.33
N SER A 189 -1.05 7.12 2.13
CA SER A 189 -1.27 8.48 1.61
C SER A 189 -2.57 8.62 0.81
N VAL A 190 -3.25 7.50 0.52
CA VAL A 190 -4.50 7.45 -0.25
C VAL A 190 -5.69 7.58 0.71
N PRO A 191 -6.58 8.57 0.52
CA PRO A 191 -7.72 8.79 1.41
C PRO A 191 -8.64 7.59 1.59
N GLU A 192 -8.79 6.72 0.59
CA GLU A 192 -9.65 5.53 0.63
C GLU A 192 -9.08 4.49 1.60
N HIS A 193 -7.79 4.22 1.49
CA HIS A 193 -7.04 3.32 2.37
C HIS A 193 -6.95 3.86 3.81
N ALA A 194 -6.92 5.19 3.97
CA ALA A 194 -6.89 5.85 5.28
C ALA A 194 -8.27 6.01 5.94
N ARG A 195 -9.37 5.78 5.21
CA ARG A 195 -10.76 5.93 5.70
C ARG A 195 -11.54 4.63 5.73
N ASP A 196 -10.86 3.49 5.54
CA ASP A 196 -11.52 2.18 5.50
C ASP A 196 -12.57 2.10 4.36
N ASP A 197 -12.30 2.73 3.22
CA ASP A 197 -13.20 2.80 2.06
C ASP A 197 -12.84 1.73 1.02
N GLY A 198 -13.32 0.51 1.27
CA GLY A 198 -13.03 -0.65 0.44
C GLY A 198 -13.67 -0.57 -0.95
N HIS A 199 -12.85 -0.64 -2.00
CA HIS A 199 -13.28 -0.66 -3.39
C HIS A 199 -13.00 -2.01 -4.07
N TYR A 200 -13.95 -2.45 -4.89
CA TYR A 200 -14.03 -3.84 -5.38
C TYR A 200 -13.35 -4.08 -6.74
N ALA A 201 -12.92 -3.01 -7.43
CA ALA A 201 -12.29 -3.09 -8.74
C ALA A 201 -11.35 -1.90 -8.97
N ASP A 202 -10.26 -2.14 -9.69
CA ASP A 202 -9.44 -1.10 -10.30
C ASP A 202 -10.29 -0.43 -11.39
N GLU A 203 -10.84 0.76 -11.10
CA GLU A 203 -11.78 1.45 -12.01
C GLU A 203 -11.10 2.05 -13.26
N ARG A 204 -9.86 1.65 -13.59
CA ARG A 204 -9.18 2.09 -14.82
C ARG A 204 -8.86 0.92 -15.74
N SER A 205 -9.89 0.38 -16.40
CA SER A 205 -9.67 -0.38 -17.64
C SER A 205 -9.87 0.42 -18.93
N GLU A 206 -10.49 1.60 -18.94
CA GLU A 206 -10.82 2.27 -20.22
C GLU A 206 -10.87 3.81 -20.15
N ILE A 207 -9.73 4.49 -19.98
CA ILE A 207 -9.56 5.86 -20.51
C ILE A 207 -8.13 6.03 -21.05
N ILE A 208 -7.88 5.48 -22.25
CA ILE A 208 -6.91 6.00 -23.22
C ILE A 208 -7.65 6.18 -24.54
#